data_AF-A0A538F866-F1
#
_entry.id   AF-A0A538F866-F1
#
_cell.length_a   1.000
_cell.length_b   1.000
_cell.length_c   1.000
_cell.angle_alpha   90.00
_cell.angle_beta   90.00
_cell.angle_gamma   90.00
#
_symmetry.space_group_name_H-M   'P 1'
#
loop_
_entity.id
_entity.type
_entity.pdbx_description
1 polymer ?
#
loop_
_entity_poly.entity_id
_entity_poly.type
_entity_poly.pdbx_seq_one_letter_code
_entity_poly.pdbx_strand_id
1 'polypeptide(L)'
;MCGPARRARRRTEERRCCDPGAAPGGSLLRVGEGISRRSFVRAGGALGLLALVPRARLEELLAASARAAGTGGGHFLTAHELDTLRAVCGRLVPGPPDDPDPGAREAHVPEAIDLLLGAFRVSPPMIHAGGPFSRRAGGKRDDFTHFVRLDRHAALGWRIRLEGTRGKRQREFAGPVRGLQQIYREGLAHLDSRAAGHFAALPGPAQDAILSDQSDDQVQELVGVALSNTLEAMYGPPEYGGNRGLVGWKYTHWPGDRQPRGYTDAQVSGLDAGGPGFKLDAKALRGMERFLPALAGVRPSRERFWLRSRGLRGR
;
A
#
# COMPACT_ATOMS: atom_id res chain seq x y z
N MET A 1 53.91 -46.02 -55.08
CA MET A 1 55.03 -45.25 -55.67
C MET A 1 55.35 -44.07 -54.76
N CYS A 2 56.61 -43.62 -54.76
CA CYS A 2 57.21 -42.56 -53.94
C CYS A 2 57.04 -42.68 -52.40
N GLY A 3 58.19 -42.79 -51.73
CA GLY A 3 58.30 -42.92 -50.27
C GLY A 3 59.06 -41.74 -49.62
N PRO A 4 59.89 -41.95 -48.58
CA PRO A 4 59.74 -41.15 -47.34
C PRO A 4 61.02 -40.55 -46.73
N ALA A 5 60.87 -39.56 -45.83
CA ALA A 5 61.84 -39.20 -44.78
C ALA A 5 61.08 -38.54 -43.59
N ARG A 6 61.27 -38.85 -42.30
CA ARG A 6 62.49 -38.95 -41.44
C ARG A 6 63.17 -37.58 -41.26
N ARG A 7 63.63 -37.13 -40.07
CA ARG A 7 63.70 -37.77 -38.72
C ARG A 7 63.86 -36.68 -37.62
N ALA A 8 63.76 -37.09 -36.35
CA ALA A 8 63.87 -36.22 -35.16
C ALA A 8 65.32 -35.90 -34.70
N ARG A 9 65.47 -34.83 -33.89
CA ARG A 9 66.30 -34.67 -32.66
C ARG A 9 65.97 -33.30 -32.02
N ARG A 10 65.59 -33.21 -30.74
CA ARG A 10 66.43 -32.98 -29.52
C ARG A 10 67.47 -31.85 -29.67
N ARG A 11 67.76 -30.96 -28.72
CA ARG A 11 67.21 -30.46 -27.42
C ARG A 11 68.42 -29.77 -26.75
N THR A 12 68.36 -28.48 -26.43
CA THR A 12 69.14 -27.75 -25.41
C THR A 12 68.54 -26.32 -25.38
N GLU A 13 67.87 -25.85 -24.32
CA GLU A 13 68.34 -25.53 -22.95
C GLU A 13 69.09 -24.20 -22.86
N GLU A 14 68.51 -23.26 -22.08
CA GLU A 14 69.08 -22.32 -21.09
C GLU A 14 67.98 -21.29 -20.74
N ARG A 15 67.70 -20.80 -19.52
CA ARG A 15 67.97 -21.13 -18.09
C ARG A 15 66.73 -20.66 -17.28
N ARG A 16 66.22 -21.41 -16.29
CA ARG A 16 66.32 -21.15 -14.81
C ARG A 16 66.23 -19.66 -14.41
N CYS A 17 65.49 -19.22 -13.38
CA CYS A 17 64.67 -19.85 -12.31
C CYS A 17 63.71 -18.76 -11.71
N CYS A 18 62.77 -18.98 -10.80
CA CYS A 18 62.42 -20.16 -9.98
C CYS A 18 60.90 -20.19 -9.60
N ASP A 19 60.54 -21.19 -8.79
CA ASP A 19 59.28 -21.43 -8.05
C ASP A 19 59.57 -21.34 -6.52
N PRO A 20 58.68 -21.62 -5.53
CA PRO A 20 57.19 -21.73 -5.50
C PRO A 20 56.53 -21.02 -4.26
N GLY A 21 55.21 -21.14 -4.04
CA GLY A 21 54.61 -20.84 -2.70
C GLY A 21 53.08 -20.69 -2.61
N ALA A 22 52.44 -21.46 -1.71
CA ALA A 22 50.99 -21.71 -1.62
C ALA A 22 50.06 -20.64 -0.97
N ALA A 23 48.84 -20.55 -1.51
CA ALA A 23 47.54 -20.27 -0.85
C ALA A 23 47.30 -18.86 -0.21
N PRO A 24 46.10 -18.56 0.32
CA PRO A 24 45.01 -17.94 -0.45
C PRO A 24 44.60 -16.54 0.05
N GLY A 25 44.07 -15.67 -0.83
CA GLY A 25 43.69 -14.31 -0.45
C GLY A 25 42.53 -13.69 -1.22
N GLY A 26 41.44 -13.38 -0.51
CA GLY A 26 40.58 -12.22 -0.77
C GLY A 26 39.82 -12.13 -2.09
N SER A 27 38.70 -12.87 -2.22
CA SER A 27 37.64 -12.48 -3.16
C SER A 27 36.92 -11.23 -2.64
N LEU A 28 37.40 -10.05 -3.06
CA LEU A 28 36.64 -8.80 -2.93
C LEU A 28 35.54 -8.80 -4.00
N LEU A 29 34.37 -9.32 -3.61
CA LEU A 29 33.12 -9.19 -4.36
C LEU A 29 32.87 -7.72 -4.70
N ARG A 30 32.97 -7.38 -5.98
CA ARG A 30 32.49 -6.09 -6.50
C ARG A 30 30.98 -6.06 -6.34
N VAL A 31 30.49 -5.29 -5.36
CA VAL A 31 29.08 -4.93 -5.24
C VAL A 31 28.71 -4.10 -6.48
N GLY A 32 27.99 -4.68 -7.44
CA GLY A 32 27.76 -3.98 -8.70
C GLY A 32 27.07 -4.72 -9.86
N GLU A 33 26.40 -5.86 -9.64
CA GLU A 33 25.46 -6.39 -10.65
C GLU A 33 24.10 -6.69 -10.02
N GLY A 34 23.06 -6.03 -10.55
CA GLY A 34 21.70 -6.13 -10.05
C GLY A 34 21.04 -7.46 -10.42
N ILE A 35 20.26 -8.03 -9.49
CA ILE A 35 19.53 -9.29 -9.70
C ILE A 35 18.50 -9.11 -10.82
N SER A 36 18.74 -9.77 -11.95
CA SER A 36 17.80 -9.77 -13.08
C SER A 36 16.49 -10.46 -12.74
N ARG A 37 15.37 -9.93 -13.27
CA ARG A 37 14.01 -10.47 -13.11
C ARG A 37 13.89 -11.96 -13.45
N ARG A 38 14.75 -12.48 -14.35
CA ARG A 38 14.77 -13.90 -14.73
C ARG A 38 15.42 -14.82 -13.67
N SER A 39 16.30 -14.29 -12.83
CA SER A 39 16.90 -15.03 -11.70
C SER A 39 15.94 -15.07 -10.49
N PHE A 40 15.22 -13.98 -10.24
CA PHE A 40 14.24 -13.88 -9.14
C PHE A 40 13.12 -14.94 -9.23
N VAL A 41 12.63 -15.22 -10.44
CA VAL A 41 11.58 -16.25 -10.65
C VAL A 41 12.11 -17.69 -10.51
N ARG A 42 13.41 -17.93 -10.77
CA ARG A 42 14.02 -19.27 -10.66
C ARG A 42 14.43 -19.65 -9.24
N ALA A 43 14.56 -18.68 -8.32
CA ALA A 43 15.00 -18.92 -6.94
C ALA A 43 13.85 -19.11 -5.94
N GLY A 44 12.60 -18.96 -6.36
CA GLY A 44 11.46 -18.76 -5.47
C GLY A 44 11.44 -17.32 -4.94
N GLY A 45 10.37 -16.58 -5.24
CA GLY A 45 10.27 -15.16 -4.85
C GLY A 45 10.35 -14.95 -3.33
N ALA A 46 10.87 -13.80 -2.90
CA ALA A 46 10.94 -13.23 -1.53
C ALA A 46 11.12 -14.21 -0.33
N LEU A 47 10.15 -15.08 -0.06
CA LEU A 47 10.27 -16.24 0.84
C LEU A 47 11.52 -17.10 0.56
N GLY A 48 11.90 -17.28 -0.71
CA GLY A 48 13.14 -17.99 -1.07
C GLY A 48 14.43 -17.28 -0.61
N LEU A 49 14.39 -15.94 -0.49
CA LEU A 49 15.49 -15.15 0.08
C LEU A 49 15.49 -15.19 1.61
N LEU A 50 14.32 -15.29 2.27
CA LEU A 50 14.24 -15.49 3.72
C LEU A 50 14.87 -16.82 4.16
N ALA A 51 14.80 -17.87 3.33
CA ALA A 51 15.50 -19.14 3.58
C ALA A 51 17.05 -19.03 3.55
N LEU A 52 17.60 -17.92 3.03
CA LEU A 52 19.04 -17.62 3.03
C LEU A 52 19.45 -16.71 4.21
N VAL A 53 18.49 -16.18 4.98
CA VAL A 53 18.77 -15.39 6.18
C VAL A 53 19.07 -16.35 7.35
N PRO A 54 20.21 -16.22 8.05
CA PRO A 54 20.51 -17.05 9.21
C PRO A 54 19.41 -16.94 10.26
N ARG A 55 18.94 -18.07 10.79
CA ARG A 55 17.79 -18.14 11.71
C ARG A 55 17.90 -17.17 12.90
N ALA A 56 19.09 -17.04 13.49
CA ALA A 56 19.35 -16.09 14.58
C ALA A 56 19.13 -14.62 14.17
N ARG A 57 19.45 -14.23 12.92
CA ARG A 57 19.16 -12.87 12.40
C ARG A 57 17.68 -12.66 12.14
N LEU A 58 16.97 -13.69 11.66
CA LEU A 58 15.52 -13.62 11.51
C LEU A 58 14.84 -13.48 12.88
N GLU A 59 15.25 -14.26 13.87
CA GLU A 59 14.77 -14.19 15.25
C GLU A 59 15.11 -12.84 15.92
N GLU A 60 16.31 -12.27 15.69
CA GLU A 60 16.65 -10.90 16.12
C GLU A 60 15.73 -9.83 15.51
N LEU A 61 15.45 -9.90 14.20
CA LEU A 61 14.60 -8.94 13.49
C LEU A 61 13.14 -9.02 13.96
N LEU A 62 12.61 -10.24 14.07
CA LEU A 62 11.28 -10.49 14.62
C LEU A 62 11.17 -9.99 16.07
N ALA A 63 12.16 -10.29 16.92
CA ALA A 63 12.19 -9.84 18.31
C ALA A 63 12.39 -8.32 18.45
N ALA A 64 13.11 -7.67 17.52
CA ALA A 64 13.27 -6.22 17.49
C ALA A 64 11.97 -5.52 17.09
N SER A 65 11.23 -6.05 16.09
CA SER A 65 9.91 -5.55 15.73
C SER A 65 8.89 -5.78 16.86
N ALA A 66 8.89 -6.95 17.52
CA ALA A 66 8.03 -7.21 18.68
C ALA A 66 8.31 -6.26 19.86
N ARG A 67 9.55 -5.79 20.02
CA ARG A 67 9.92 -4.76 21.01
C ARG A 67 9.57 -3.33 20.58
N ALA A 68 9.33 -3.08 19.29
CA ALA A 68 8.91 -1.79 18.76
C ALA A 68 7.38 -1.58 18.81
N ALA A 69 6.59 -2.67 18.96
CA ALA A 69 5.15 -2.61 19.18
C ALA A 69 4.84 -2.00 20.56
N GLY A 70 4.70 -0.67 20.60
CA GLY A 70 4.79 0.14 21.81
C GLY A 70 3.70 -0.09 22.87
N THR A 71 4.04 0.27 24.12
CA THR A 71 3.16 0.22 25.29
C THR A 71 2.04 1.24 25.22
N GLY A 72 0.91 0.85 24.62
CA GLY A 72 -0.34 1.61 24.60
C GLY A 72 -1.32 1.00 23.59
N GLY A 73 -2.40 0.40 24.08
CA GLY A 73 -3.43 -0.18 23.20
C GLY A 73 -4.18 0.89 22.39
N GLY A 74 -4.74 0.49 21.24
CA GLY A 74 -5.62 1.33 20.45
C GLY A 74 -6.98 1.58 21.12
N HIS A 75 -7.77 2.42 20.47
CA HIS A 75 -9.14 2.74 20.83
C HIS A 75 -10.10 1.55 20.64
N PHE A 76 -9.81 0.56 19.80
CA PHE A 76 -10.55 -0.70 19.69
C PHE A 76 -9.65 -1.94 19.59
N LEU A 77 -8.56 -1.82 18.82
CA LEU A 77 -7.53 -2.83 18.63
C LEU A 77 -6.51 -2.83 19.78
N THR A 78 -5.87 -3.97 20.01
CA THR A 78 -4.66 -4.05 20.83
C THR A 78 -3.48 -3.35 20.14
N ALA A 79 -2.41 -3.07 20.89
CA ALA A 79 -1.20 -2.46 20.32
C ALA A 79 -0.59 -3.31 19.19
N HIS A 80 -0.65 -4.64 19.33
CA HIS A 80 -0.20 -5.62 18.35
C HIS A 80 -1.06 -5.60 17.07
N GLU A 81 -2.38 -5.74 17.21
CA GLU A 81 -3.32 -5.67 16.07
C GLU A 81 -3.21 -4.34 15.31
N LEU A 82 -3.01 -3.22 16.03
CA LEU A 82 -2.82 -1.91 15.41
C LEU A 82 -1.48 -1.80 14.66
N ASP A 83 -0.41 -2.47 15.11
CA ASP A 83 0.86 -2.48 14.39
C ASP A 83 0.79 -3.32 13.11
N THR A 84 0.13 -4.48 13.15
CA THR A 84 -0.24 -5.24 11.95
C THR A 84 -1.09 -4.38 10.99
N LEU A 85 -2.04 -3.59 11.50
CA LEU A 85 -2.81 -2.67 10.65
C LEU A 85 -1.97 -1.54 10.03
N ARG A 86 -0.99 -0.98 10.77
CA ARG A 86 0.00 -0.02 10.23
C ARG A 86 0.88 -0.62 9.14
N ALA A 87 1.16 -1.92 9.20
CA ALA A 87 1.81 -2.63 8.09
C ALA A 87 0.89 -2.72 6.88
N VAL A 88 -0.33 -3.25 7.05
CA VAL A 88 -1.34 -3.37 5.97
C VAL A 88 -1.58 -2.04 5.26
N CYS A 89 -1.98 -0.98 5.98
CA CYS A 89 -2.25 0.32 5.38
C CYS A 89 -1.01 0.94 4.71
N GLY A 90 0.18 0.70 5.26
CA GLY A 90 1.46 1.13 4.67
C GLY A 90 1.86 0.39 3.39
N ARG A 91 1.22 -0.75 3.08
CA ARG A 91 1.31 -1.39 1.74
C ARG A 91 0.22 -0.90 0.79
N LEU A 92 -0.97 -0.59 1.31
CA LEU A 92 -2.13 -0.13 0.51
C LEU A 92 -1.96 1.30 -0.03
N VAL A 93 -1.44 2.22 0.79
CA VAL A 93 -1.03 3.56 0.38
C VAL A 93 0.37 3.81 0.94
N PRO A 94 1.43 3.44 0.18
CA PRO A 94 2.82 3.61 0.57
C PRO A 94 3.19 5.06 0.87
N GLY A 95 4.24 5.20 1.67
CA GLY A 95 4.89 6.46 2.00
C GLY A 95 6.37 6.23 2.27
N PRO A 96 7.09 7.19 2.88
CA PRO A 96 8.53 7.06 3.10
C PRO A 96 8.89 5.84 3.98
N PRO A 97 9.96 5.09 3.64
CA PRO A 97 10.95 5.36 2.60
C PRO A 97 10.62 4.78 1.21
N ASP A 98 9.53 4.03 1.06
CA ASP A 98 9.21 3.31 -0.20
C ASP A 98 8.69 4.24 -1.29
N ASP A 99 7.98 5.30 -0.90
CA ASP A 99 7.52 6.40 -1.76
C ASP A 99 7.98 7.73 -1.16
N PRO A 100 8.53 8.70 -1.93
CA PRO A 100 8.83 10.04 -1.43
C PRO A 100 7.60 10.84 -1.00
N ASP A 101 6.42 10.54 -1.56
CA ASP A 101 5.16 11.20 -1.20
C ASP A 101 4.54 10.56 0.06
N PRO A 102 3.79 11.32 0.88
CA PRO A 102 3.32 10.84 2.18
C PRO A 102 2.16 9.84 2.06
N GLY A 103 2.25 8.75 2.82
CA GLY A 103 1.33 7.62 2.75
C GLY A 103 0.32 7.55 3.90
N ALA A 104 -0.28 6.37 4.07
CA ALA A 104 -1.26 6.10 5.11
C ALA A 104 -0.73 6.33 6.53
N ARG A 105 0.55 6.05 6.77
CA ARG A 105 1.20 6.21 8.09
C ARG A 105 1.36 7.70 8.45
N GLU A 106 1.85 8.49 7.50
CA GLU A 106 2.05 9.93 7.65
C GLU A 106 0.71 10.66 7.84
N ALA A 107 -0.34 10.15 7.20
CA ALA A 107 -1.72 10.62 7.36
C ALA A 107 -2.47 10.06 8.59
N HIS A 108 -1.85 9.20 9.40
CA HIS A 108 -2.44 8.62 10.63
C HIS A 108 -3.73 7.79 10.37
N VAL A 109 -3.77 7.11 9.22
CA VAL A 109 -4.91 6.31 8.75
C VAL A 109 -5.19 5.06 9.61
N PRO A 110 -4.19 4.25 10.04
CA PRO A 110 -4.45 3.06 10.85
C PRO A 110 -5.21 3.38 12.15
N GLU A 111 -4.83 4.46 12.82
CA GLU A 111 -5.47 4.97 14.01
C GLU A 111 -6.88 5.53 13.73
N ALA A 112 -7.11 6.13 12.57
CA ALA A 112 -8.45 6.56 12.13
C ALA A 112 -9.41 5.36 11.95
N ILE A 113 -8.92 4.27 11.38
CA ILE A 113 -9.66 3.02 11.23
C ILE A 113 -9.98 2.44 12.62
N ASP A 114 -9.02 2.44 13.54
CA ASP A 114 -9.21 2.01 14.93
C ASP A 114 -10.23 2.88 15.71
N LEU A 115 -10.22 4.19 15.49
CA LEU A 115 -11.26 5.10 16.01
C LEU A 115 -12.65 4.77 15.44
N LEU A 116 -12.76 4.49 14.13
CA LEU A 116 -14.01 4.06 13.47
C LEU A 116 -14.50 2.72 14.04
N LEU A 117 -13.62 1.71 14.16
CA LEU A 117 -13.96 0.43 14.79
C LEU A 117 -14.45 0.63 16.23
N GLY A 118 -13.85 1.55 16.97
CA GLY A 118 -14.24 1.92 18.32
C GLY A 118 -15.35 2.98 18.44
N ALA A 119 -15.98 3.45 17.36
CA ALA A 119 -16.76 4.69 17.35
C ALA A 119 -17.90 4.76 18.39
N PHE A 120 -18.49 3.62 18.78
CA PHE A 120 -19.54 3.53 19.82
C PHE A 120 -19.02 3.35 21.26
N ARG A 121 -17.71 3.42 21.51
CA ARG A 121 -17.14 3.45 22.87
C ARG A 121 -17.27 4.81 23.56
N VAL A 122 -17.57 5.86 22.78
CA VAL A 122 -17.76 7.24 23.24
C VAL A 122 -19.17 7.73 22.93
N SER A 123 -19.57 8.85 23.54
CA SER A 123 -20.89 9.46 23.36
C SER A 123 -20.76 10.99 23.28
N PRO A 124 -21.23 11.65 22.19
CA PRO A 124 -21.79 11.05 20.97
C PRO A 124 -20.80 10.13 20.24
N PRO A 125 -21.27 9.13 19.46
CA PRO A 125 -20.38 8.22 18.76
C PRO A 125 -19.66 8.91 17.60
N MET A 126 -18.40 8.54 17.34
CA MET A 126 -17.56 9.13 16.29
C MET A 126 -17.94 8.66 14.88
N ILE A 127 -19.15 9.02 14.45
CA ILE A 127 -19.80 8.53 13.22
C ILE A 127 -20.16 9.68 12.29
N HIS A 128 -20.75 10.75 12.84
CA HIS A 128 -21.10 11.95 12.09
C HIS A 128 -20.56 13.17 12.83
N ALA A 129 -19.53 13.78 12.26
CA ALA A 129 -19.06 15.11 12.64
C ALA A 129 -20.20 16.14 12.51
N GLY A 130 -20.13 17.21 13.30
CA GLY A 130 -21.05 18.32 13.21
C GLY A 130 -20.82 19.17 11.96
N GLY A 131 -21.55 20.28 11.86
CA GLY A 131 -21.48 21.19 10.73
C GLY A 131 -22.37 22.42 10.92
N PRO A 132 -22.33 23.38 9.97
CA PRO A 132 -21.69 23.27 8.66
C PRO A 132 -20.26 23.83 8.59
N PHE A 133 -19.68 24.36 9.67
CA PHE A 133 -18.39 25.07 9.62
C PHE A 133 -17.23 24.22 10.17
N SER A 134 -16.10 24.21 9.46
CA SER A 134 -14.91 23.40 9.78
C SER A 134 -13.65 24.23 10.11
N ARG A 135 -13.86 25.52 10.42
CA ARG A 135 -12.87 26.59 10.67
C ARG A 135 -11.79 26.81 9.60
N ARG A 136 -11.75 25.98 8.56
CA ARG A 136 -10.87 26.07 7.40
C ARG A 136 -11.13 27.35 6.62
N ALA A 137 -10.12 27.79 5.87
CA ALA A 137 -10.17 28.95 4.97
C ALA A 137 -10.68 30.27 5.59
N GLY A 138 -10.45 30.49 6.89
CA GLY A 138 -10.83 31.72 7.61
C GLY A 138 -12.17 31.65 8.33
N GLY A 139 -12.81 30.48 8.40
CA GLY A 139 -13.98 30.26 9.25
C GLY A 139 -13.67 30.50 10.74
N LYS A 140 -14.64 31.03 11.49
CA LYS A 140 -14.51 31.33 12.93
C LYS A 140 -15.01 30.21 13.86
N ARG A 141 -15.67 29.18 13.32
CA ARG A 141 -16.30 28.06 14.05
C ARG A 141 -15.86 26.72 13.47
N ASP A 142 -15.74 25.71 14.33
CA ASP A 142 -15.23 24.37 14.02
C ASP A 142 -16.23 23.29 14.48
N ASP A 143 -17.46 23.37 13.98
CA ASP A 143 -18.56 22.46 14.30
C ASP A 143 -18.21 21.00 13.96
N PHE A 144 -17.32 20.78 12.99
CA PHE A 144 -16.84 19.45 12.61
C PHE A 144 -16.11 18.72 13.75
N THR A 145 -15.53 19.45 14.72
CA THR A 145 -14.90 18.85 15.91
C THR A 145 -15.91 18.30 16.93
N HIS A 146 -17.21 18.56 16.74
CA HIS A 146 -18.27 18.16 17.65
C HIS A 146 -19.20 17.13 16.98
N PHE A 147 -19.02 15.85 17.33
CA PHE A 147 -19.85 14.77 16.79
C PHE A 147 -21.32 14.86 17.23
N VAL A 148 -22.25 14.57 16.32
CA VAL A 148 -23.69 14.62 16.58
C VAL A 148 -24.24 13.29 17.10
N ARG A 149 -25.32 13.35 17.89
CA ARG A 149 -26.03 12.13 18.34
C ARG A 149 -26.79 11.53 17.17
N LEU A 150 -26.64 10.23 16.98
CA LEU A 150 -27.42 9.47 16.01
C LEU A 150 -28.84 9.21 16.53
N ASP A 151 -29.83 9.24 15.64
CA ASP A 151 -31.15 8.68 15.92
C ASP A 151 -31.10 7.14 16.02
N ARG A 152 -32.21 6.52 16.43
CA ARG A 152 -32.30 5.07 16.64
C ARG A 152 -31.99 4.22 15.39
N HIS A 153 -32.35 4.70 14.21
CA HIS A 153 -32.20 3.99 12.94
C HIS A 153 -30.77 4.14 12.41
N ALA A 154 -30.21 5.35 12.40
CA ALA A 154 -28.81 5.57 12.09
C ALA A 154 -27.89 4.79 13.04
N ALA A 155 -28.16 4.81 14.35
CA ALA A 155 -27.41 4.03 15.33
C ALA A 155 -27.53 2.52 15.10
N LEU A 156 -28.69 2.01 14.69
CA LEU A 156 -28.86 0.59 14.37
C LEU A 156 -28.04 0.19 13.14
N GLY A 157 -28.14 0.93 12.03
CA GLY A 157 -27.41 0.65 10.80
C GLY A 157 -25.89 0.68 11.00
N TRP A 158 -25.36 1.70 11.67
CA TRP A 158 -23.93 1.80 11.97
C TRP A 158 -23.44 0.71 12.91
N ARG A 159 -24.24 0.28 13.89
CA ARG A 159 -23.88 -0.89 14.72
C ARG A 159 -23.91 -2.19 13.92
N ILE A 160 -24.78 -2.36 12.93
CA ILE A 160 -24.74 -3.53 12.04
C ILE A 160 -23.43 -3.53 11.23
N ARG A 161 -23.04 -2.40 10.61
CA ARG A 161 -21.77 -2.27 9.87
C ARG A 161 -20.54 -2.53 10.73
N LEU A 162 -20.48 -1.96 11.94
CA LEU A 162 -19.30 -2.07 12.81
C LEU A 162 -19.27 -3.36 13.63
N GLU A 163 -20.34 -3.68 14.35
CA GLU A 163 -20.38 -4.79 15.32
C GLU A 163 -20.84 -6.12 14.71
N GLY A 164 -21.53 -6.08 13.57
CA GLY A 164 -22.24 -7.22 12.99
C GLY A 164 -23.57 -7.49 13.70
N THR A 165 -24.19 -8.62 13.35
CA THR A 165 -25.51 -8.97 13.88
C THR A 165 -25.47 -9.57 15.29
N ARG A 166 -24.44 -10.38 15.59
CA ARG A 166 -24.20 -11.00 16.92
C ARG A 166 -25.41 -11.79 17.45
N GLY A 167 -26.14 -12.51 16.58
CA GLY A 167 -27.34 -13.27 16.94
C GLY A 167 -28.54 -12.41 17.36
N LYS A 168 -28.49 -11.09 17.15
CA LYS A 168 -29.57 -10.18 17.52
C LYS A 168 -30.60 -10.13 16.40
N ARG A 169 -31.75 -10.78 16.58
CA ARG A 169 -32.88 -10.80 15.61
C ARG A 169 -33.17 -9.46 14.93
N GLN A 170 -33.14 -8.34 15.67
CA GLN A 170 -33.37 -6.98 15.15
C GLN A 170 -32.31 -6.47 14.14
N ARG A 171 -31.20 -7.19 13.98
CA ARG A 171 -30.10 -6.90 13.05
C ARG A 171 -30.07 -7.87 11.87
N GLU A 172 -30.83 -8.96 11.92
CA GLU A 172 -30.73 -10.13 11.02
C GLU A 172 -31.87 -10.18 9.99
N PHE A 173 -32.52 -9.05 9.73
CA PHE A 173 -33.63 -8.94 8.77
C PHE A 173 -33.22 -9.29 7.33
N ALA A 174 -31.93 -9.18 7.01
CA ALA A 174 -31.32 -9.59 5.74
C ALA A 174 -30.35 -10.79 5.90
N GLY A 175 -30.49 -11.54 7.00
CA GLY A 175 -29.57 -12.61 7.41
C GLY A 175 -28.42 -12.12 8.33
N PRO A 176 -27.57 -13.05 8.82
CA PRO A 176 -26.39 -12.71 9.63
C PRO A 176 -25.34 -11.92 8.84
N VAL A 177 -24.70 -10.95 9.49
CA VAL A 177 -23.67 -10.09 8.88
C VAL A 177 -22.47 -10.01 9.83
N ARG A 178 -21.27 -10.32 9.32
CA ARG A 178 -20.00 -10.08 10.00
C ARG A 178 -19.68 -8.58 9.94
N GLY A 179 -19.49 -7.97 11.10
CA GLY A 179 -19.16 -6.54 11.20
C GLY A 179 -17.69 -6.28 10.99
N LEU A 180 -17.33 -5.04 10.67
CA LEU A 180 -15.93 -4.62 10.52
C LEU A 180 -15.07 -5.01 11.73
N GLN A 181 -15.57 -4.87 12.97
CA GLN A 181 -14.85 -5.28 14.18
C GLN A 181 -14.43 -6.76 14.18
N GLN A 182 -15.22 -7.63 13.57
CA GLN A 182 -14.92 -9.05 13.45
C GLN A 182 -13.92 -9.30 12.31
N ILE A 183 -14.19 -8.75 11.13
CA ILE A 183 -13.34 -8.89 9.93
C ILE A 183 -11.92 -8.42 10.21
N TYR A 184 -11.74 -7.28 10.89
CA TYR A 184 -10.41 -6.79 11.25
C TYR A 184 -9.70 -7.71 12.24
N ARG A 185 -10.34 -8.14 13.34
CA ARG A 185 -9.66 -9.01 14.32
C ARG A 185 -9.28 -10.37 13.74
N GLU A 186 -10.21 -11.01 13.04
CA GLU A 186 -9.98 -12.32 12.41
C GLU A 186 -8.96 -12.21 11.26
N GLY A 187 -9.02 -11.14 10.46
CA GLY A 187 -8.07 -10.91 9.37
C GLY A 187 -6.65 -10.60 9.86
N LEU A 188 -6.50 -9.70 10.84
CA LEU A 188 -5.18 -9.33 11.38
C LEU A 188 -4.50 -10.53 12.06
N ALA A 189 -5.23 -11.33 12.85
CA ALA A 189 -4.70 -12.56 13.42
C ALA A 189 -4.35 -13.62 12.35
N HIS A 190 -5.09 -13.66 11.24
CA HIS A 190 -4.78 -14.54 10.12
C HIS A 190 -3.53 -14.09 9.34
N LEU A 191 -3.28 -12.79 9.21
CA LEU A 191 -2.01 -12.28 8.66
C LEU A 191 -0.81 -12.72 9.49
N ASP A 192 -0.91 -12.71 10.82
CA ASP A 192 0.14 -13.21 11.71
C ASP A 192 0.34 -14.74 11.57
N SER A 193 -0.74 -15.50 11.41
CA SER A 193 -0.69 -16.92 11.08
C SER A 193 0.03 -17.19 9.75
N ARG A 194 -0.33 -16.44 8.69
CA ARG A 194 0.32 -16.47 7.37
C ARG A 194 1.79 -16.03 7.41
N ALA A 195 2.16 -15.17 8.37
CA ALA A 195 3.54 -14.73 8.62
C ALA A 195 4.36 -15.70 9.48
N ALA A 196 3.72 -16.72 10.08
CA ALA A 196 4.29 -17.58 11.12
C ALA A 196 4.90 -16.79 12.30
N GLY A 197 4.30 -15.65 12.65
CA GLY A 197 4.85 -14.67 13.58
C GLY A 197 4.14 -13.32 13.46
N HIS A 198 4.82 -12.22 13.78
CA HIS A 198 4.24 -10.88 13.61
C HIS A 198 4.34 -10.42 12.15
N PHE A 199 3.20 -10.19 11.48
CA PHE A 199 3.16 -9.76 10.08
C PHE A 199 3.90 -8.44 9.83
N ALA A 200 3.78 -7.46 10.74
CA ALA A 200 4.46 -6.18 10.59
C ALA A 200 6.00 -6.28 10.63
N ALA A 201 6.53 -7.37 11.20
CA ALA A 201 7.97 -7.66 11.26
C ALA A 201 8.54 -8.21 9.94
N LEU A 202 7.70 -8.61 9.00
CA LEU A 202 8.14 -9.11 7.70
C LEU A 202 8.69 -7.97 6.81
N PRO A 203 9.68 -8.23 5.94
CA PRO A 203 10.07 -7.28 4.89
C PRO A 203 8.89 -6.94 3.96
N GLY A 204 8.82 -5.71 3.46
CA GLY A 204 7.73 -5.23 2.58
C GLY A 204 7.34 -6.18 1.44
N PRO A 205 8.29 -6.75 0.65
CA PRO A 205 7.95 -7.72 -0.39
C PRO A 205 7.33 -9.04 0.09
N ALA A 206 7.53 -9.43 1.35
CA ALA A 206 6.87 -10.59 1.96
C ALA A 206 5.47 -10.22 2.48
N GLN A 207 5.29 -9.00 3.00
CA GLN A 207 3.97 -8.44 3.30
C GLN A 207 3.11 -8.38 2.02
N ASP A 208 3.67 -7.85 0.93
CA ASP A 208 3.02 -7.79 -0.38
C ASP A 208 2.61 -9.17 -0.90
N ALA A 209 3.48 -10.16 -0.76
CA ALA A 209 3.21 -11.53 -1.23
C ALA A 209 2.03 -12.18 -0.49
N ILE A 210 1.84 -11.88 0.79
CA ILE A 210 0.68 -12.35 1.56
C ILE A 210 -0.57 -11.56 1.17
N LEU A 211 -0.52 -10.22 1.17
CA LEU A 211 -1.68 -9.37 0.88
C LEU A 211 -2.20 -9.53 -0.55
N SER A 212 -1.33 -9.86 -1.52
CA SER A 212 -1.70 -10.09 -2.91
C SER A 212 -2.18 -11.53 -3.20
N ASP A 213 -2.16 -12.45 -2.23
CA ASP A 213 -2.62 -13.83 -2.42
C ASP A 213 -4.13 -13.90 -2.65
N GLN A 214 -4.52 -13.96 -3.93
CA GLN A 214 -5.92 -14.07 -4.37
C GLN A 214 -6.56 -15.43 -4.09
N SER A 215 -5.83 -16.40 -3.54
CA SER A 215 -6.38 -17.70 -3.13
C SER A 215 -6.80 -17.76 -1.66
N ASP A 216 -6.51 -16.71 -0.89
CA ASP A 216 -6.85 -16.60 0.53
C ASP A 216 -8.02 -15.62 0.74
N ASP A 217 -9.24 -16.15 0.73
CA ASP A 217 -10.48 -15.37 0.85
C ASP A 217 -10.51 -14.50 2.12
N GLN A 218 -9.90 -14.95 3.23
CA GLN A 218 -9.88 -14.21 4.49
C GLN A 218 -8.90 -13.04 4.45
N VAL A 219 -7.74 -13.20 3.79
CA VAL A 219 -6.86 -12.06 3.48
C VAL A 219 -7.55 -11.09 2.51
N GLN A 220 -8.20 -11.57 1.45
CA GLN A 220 -8.84 -10.69 0.48
C GLN A 220 -10.05 -9.92 1.05
N GLU A 221 -10.82 -10.52 1.96
CA GLU A 221 -11.87 -9.84 2.71
C GLU A 221 -11.30 -8.68 3.54
N LEU A 222 -10.22 -8.94 4.31
CA LEU A 222 -9.53 -7.92 5.09
C LEU A 222 -8.99 -6.81 4.17
N VAL A 223 -8.30 -7.16 3.09
CA VAL A 223 -7.72 -6.20 2.13
C VAL A 223 -8.80 -5.32 1.51
N GLY A 224 -9.97 -5.89 1.17
CA GLY A 224 -11.11 -5.14 0.63
C GLY A 224 -11.63 -4.08 1.60
N VAL A 225 -11.89 -4.44 2.87
CA VAL A 225 -12.37 -3.48 3.87
C VAL A 225 -11.27 -2.52 4.34
N ALA A 226 -10.02 -2.96 4.37
CA ALA A 226 -8.86 -2.13 4.70
C ALA A 226 -8.61 -1.08 3.64
N LEU A 227 -8.72 -1.41 2.35
CA LEU A 227 -8.55 -0.45 1.25
C LEU A 227 -9.65 0.61 1.27
N SER A 228 -10.93 0.24 1.40
CA SER A 228 -12.03 1.22 1.49
C SER A 228 -11.81 2.19 2.65
N ASN A 229 -11.59 1.67 3.87
CA ASN A 229 -11.41 2.50 5.05
C ASN A 229 -10.09 3.29 5.00
N THR A 230 -9.04 2.78 4.34
CA THR A 230 -7.77 3.49 4.13
C THR A 230 -7.98 4.71 3.23
N LEU A 231 -8.73 4.57 2.13
CA LEU A 231 -9.05 5.68 1.23
C LEU A 231 -9.99 6.71 1.90
N GLU A 232 -11.02 6.23 2.62
CA GLU A 232 -11.93 7.07 3.41
C GLU A 232 -11.16 7.91 4.45
N ALA A 233 -10.20 7.31 5.17
CA ALA A 233 -9.38 7.99 6.17
C ALA A 233 -8.25 8.85 5.57
N MET A 234 -7.66 8.47 4.43
CA MET A 234 -6.57 9.21 3.78
C MET A 234 -7.06 10.52 3.17
N TYR A 235 -8.26 10.52 2.59
CA TYR A 235 -8.81 11.65 1.84
C TYR A 235 -10.08 12.26 2.46
N GLY A 236 -10.54 11.74 3.61
CA GLY A 236 -11.66 12.30 4.37
C GLY A 236 -11.28 13.49 5.27
N PRO A 237 -12.24 14.06 6.01
CA PRO A 237 -11.98 15.15 6.96
C PRO A 237 -11.09 14.69 8.12
N PRO A 238 -10.12 15.51 8.57
CA PRO A 238 -9.17 15.11 9.61
C PRO A 238 -9.80 14.92 10.99
N GLU A 239 -11.04 15.37 11.19
CA GLU A 239 -11.79 15.21 12.45
C GLU A 239 -12.12 13.74 12.77
N TYR A 240 -12.05 12.83 11.78
CA TYR A 240 -12.15 11.39 11.97
C TYR A 240 -10.80 10.72 12.32
N GLY A 241 -9.74 11.52 12.54
CA GLY A 241 -8.41 11.06 12.99
C GLY A 241 -7.43 10.69 11.87
N GLY A 242 -7.93 10.50 10.64
CA GLY A 242 -7.13 10.31 9.43
C GLY A 242 -6.71 11.64 8.79
N ASN A 243 -6.16 11.60 7.58
CA ASN A 243 -5.72 12.77 6.80
C ASN A 243 -5.00 13.82 7.66
N ARG A 244 -4.20 13.36 8.63
CA ARG A 244 -3.75 14.21 9.74
C ARG A 244 -2.87 15.34 9.20
N GLY A 245 -3.12 16.57 9.66
CA GLY A 245 -2.43 17.74 9.13
C GLY A 245 -2.76 18.08 7.67
N LEU A 246 -3.87 17.53 7.13
CA LEU A 246 -4.34 17.67 5.74
C LEU A 246 -3.39 17.05 4.71
N VAL A 247 -2.67 15.98 5.08
CA VAL A 247 -1.63 15.33 4.25
C VAL A 247 -2.17 14.89 2.89
N GLY A 248 -3.23 14.07 2.85
CA GLY A 248 -3.81 13.56 1.61
C GLY A 248 -4.42 14.67 0.74
N TRP A 249 -4.99 15.70 1.36
CA TRP A 249 -5.50 16.88 0.65
C TRP A 249 -4.39 17.75 0.04
N LYS A 250 -3.31 18.02 0.80
CA LYS A 250 -2.15 18.77 0.29
C LYS A 250 -1.49 18.06 -0.88
N TYR A 251 -1.29 16.75 -0.75
CA TYR A 251 -0.70 15.89 -1.78
C TYR A 251 -1.54 15.89 -3.07
N THR A 252 -2.86 15.70 -2.96
CA THR A 252 -3.79 15.75 -4.12
C THR A 252 -4.10 17.17 -4.62
N HIS A 253 -3.46 18.19 -4.02
CA HIS A 253 -3.76 19.62 -4.23
C HIS A 253 -5.23 20.01 -4.00
N TRP A 254 -5.98 19.19 -3.25
CA TRP A 254 -7.37 19.46 -2.93
C TRP A 254 -7.47 20.63 -1.92
N PRO A 255 -8.31 21.65 -2.20
CA PRO A 255 -8.25 22.94 -1.51
C PRO A 255 -8.63 22.97 -0.03
N GLY A 256 -9.17 21.89 0.54
CA GLY A 256 -9.91 21.89 1.80
C GLY A 256 -11.42 22.09 1.56
N ASP A 257 -12.23 21.95 2.62
CA ASP A 257 -13.67 22.30 2.64
C ASP A 257 -13.88 23.83 2.51
N ARG A 258 -13.36 24.43 1.44
CA ARG A 258 -13.70 25.78 1.05
C ARG A 258 -15.07 25.72 0.42
N GLN A 259 -16.02 26.49 0.95
CA GLN A 259 -17.11 26.92 0.08
C GLN A 259 -16.50 27.59 -1.16
N PRO A 260 -17.03 27.36 -2.37
CA PRO A 260 -16.55 28.07 -3.54
C PRO A 260 -16.65 29.56 -3.25
N ARG A 261 -15.49 30.25 -3.28
CA ARG A 261 -15.50 31.68 -3.60
C ARG A 261 -16.18 31.74 -4.95
N GLY A 262 -17.40 32.26 -5.01
CA GLY A 262 -18.16 32.32 -6.25
C GLY A 262 -17.30 32.94 -7.34
N TYR A 263 -17.39 32.40 -8.56
CA TYR A 263 -16.65 32.95 -9.67
C TYR A 263 -17.02 34.43 -9.83
N THR A 264 -16.01 35.30 -9.85
CA THR A 264 -16.26 36.70 -10.22
C THR A 264 -16.70 36.76 -11.68
N ASP A 265 -17.46 37.78 -12.07
CA ASP A 265 -17.90 37.95 -13.47
C ASP A 265 -16.74 37.88 -14.47
N ALA A 266 -15.55 38.35 -14.08
CA ALA A 266 -14.31 38.25 -14.84
C ALA A 266 -13.77 36.81 -14.98
N GLN A 267 -13.98 35.94 -13.99
CA GLN A 267 -13.65 34.50 -14.06
C GLN A 267 -14.72 33.69 -14.83
N VAL A 268 -15.96 34.18 -14.94
CA VAL A 268 -17.00 33.55 -15.76
C VAL A 268 -16.92 33.96 -17.22
N SER A 269 -16.60 35.24 -17.47
CA SER A 269 -16.61 35.84 -18.82
C SER A 269 -15.24 35.91 -19.48
N GLY A 270 -14.16 35.77 -18.71
CA GLY A 270 -12.80 35.68 -19.23
C GLY A 270 -12.48 34.27 -19.71
N LEU A 271 -11.65 34.16 -20.75
CA LEU A 271 -10.96 32.91 -21.05
C LEU A 271 -10.01 32.59 -19.88
N ASP A 272 -9.93 31.32 -19.47
CA ASP A 272 -8.99 30.88 -18.45
C ASP A 272 -7.58 31.36 -18.80
N ALA A 273 -7.00 32.18 -17.90
CA ALA A 273 -5.59 32.50 -17.94
C ALA A 273 -4.82 31.23 -17.59
N GLY A 274 -4.51 30.44 -18.64
CA GLY A 274 -4.06 29.07 -18.54
C GLY A 274 -3.01 28.88 -17.43
N GLY A 275 -3.30 27.95 -16.52
CA GLY A 275 -2.40 27.59 -15.43
C GLY A 275 -1.00 27.24 -15.93
N PRO A 276 0.03 27.29 -15.07
CA PRO A 276 1.45 27.28 -15.45
C PRO A 276 1.70 26.26 -16.56
N GLY A 277 2.01 26.78 -17.75
CA GLY A 277 1.70 26.13 -19.02
C GLY A 277 2.10 24.65 -19.04
N PHE A 278 1.16 23.80 -19.46
CA PHE A 278 1.33 22.35 -19.53
C PHE A 278 2.64 22.01 -20.25
N LYS A 279 3.67 21.66 -19.48
CA LYS A 279 4.96 21.30 -20.04
C LYS A 279 4.80 19.95 -20.73
N LEU A 280 4.84 19.98 -22.07
CA LEU A 280 4.92 18.79 -22.91
C LEU A 280 6.26 18.09 -22.68
N ASP A 281 6.36 17.40 -21.56
CA ASP A 281 7.48 16.51 -21.28
C ASP A 281 7.37 15.24 -22.15
N ALA A 282 8.44 14.45 -22.19
CA ALA A 282 8.46 13.23 -22.99
C ALA A 282 7.43 12.17 -22.52
N LYS A 283 6.93 12.24 -21.28
CA LYS A 283 5.91 11.33 -20.74
C LYS A 283 4.52 11.74 -21.22
N ALA A 284 4.22 13.04 -21.25
CA ALA A 284 3.01 13.62 -21.82
C ALA A 284 2.92 13.38 -23.33
N LEU A 285 4.02 13.62 -24.08
CA LEU A 285 4.08 13.36 -25.52
C LEU A 285 3.81 11.88 -25.86
N ARG A 286 4.49 10.93 -25.19
CA ARG A 286 4.17 9.48 -25.31
C ARG A 286 2.73 9.15 -24.87
N GLY A 287 2.20 9.88 -23.89
CA GLY A 287 0.81 9.80 -23.46
C GLY A 287 -0.21 10.35 -24.48
N MET A 288 0.23 11.16 -25.44
CA MET A 288 -0.57 11.71 -26.54
C MET A 288 -0.48 10.86 -27.81
N GLU A 289 0.64 10.17 -28.06
CA GLU A 289 0.79 9.24 -29.19
C GLU A 289 -0.34 8.20 -29.26
N ARG A 290 -0.81 7.69 -28.10
CA ARG A 290 -1.96 6.75 -28.02
C ARG A 290 -3.30 7.33 -28.50
N PHE A 291 -3.40 8.65 -28.67
CA PHE A 291 -4.58 9.37 -29.13
C PHE A 291 -4.43 9.96 -30.55
N LEU A 292 -3.21 10.03 -31.10
CA LEU A 292 -2.97 10.50 -32.47
C LEU A 292 -3.86 9.81 -33.54
N PRO A 293 -4.11 8.48 -33.48
CA PRO A 293 -5.03 7.85 -34.44
C PRO A 293 -6.45 8.41 -34.37
N ALA A 294 -6.96 8.67 -33.16
CA ALA A 294 -8.30 9.23 -32.98
C ALA A 294 -8.41 10.68 -33.45
N LEU A 295 -7.35 11.48 -33.28
CA LEU A 295 -7.25 12.85 -33.79
C LEU A 295 -7.13 12.90 -35.33
N ALA A 296 -6.49 11.90 -35.94
CA ALA A 296 -6.43 11.73 -37.39
C ALA A 296 -7.71 11.09 -38.00
N GLY A 297 -8.80 10.96 -37.24
CA GLY A 297 -10.04 10.33 -37.69
C GLY A 297 -9.98 8.81 -37.87
N VAL A 298 -8.85 8.17 -37.56
CA VAL A 298 -8.66 6.72 -37.66
C VAL A 298 -9.37 6.05 -36.48
N ARG A 299 -10.43 5.28 -36.78
CA ARG A 299 -11.15 4.51 -35.75
C ARG A 299 -10.18 3.57 -35.03
N PRO A 300 -10.13 3.57 -33.68
CA PRO A 300 -9.25 2.67 -32.94
C PRO A 300 -9.64 1.20 -33.22
N SER A 301 -8.64 0.32 -33.39
CA SER A 301 -8.90 -1.08 -33.68
C SER A 301 -9.72 -1.74 -32.54
N ARG A 302 -10.57 -2.70 -32.92
CA ARG A 302 -11.37 -3.49 -31.98
C ARG A 302 -10.54 -4.57 -31.26
N GLU A 303 -9.23 -4.63 -31.49
CA GLU A 303 -8.31 -5.64 -30.92
C GLU A 303 -7.51 -5.10 -29.72
N ARG A 304 -8.09 -4.15 -28.98
CA ARG A 304 -7.45 -3.59 -27.77
C ARG A 304 -7.43 -4.58 -26.62
N PHE A 305 -6.34 -4.60 -25.84
CA PHE A 305 -6.09 -5.65 -24.83
C PHE A 305 -7.13 -5.73 -23.70
N TRP A 306 -7.83 -4.63 -23.37
CA TRP A 306 -8.96 -4.62 -22.43
C TRP A 306 -10.19 -5.44 -22.90
N LEU A 307 -10.21 -5.93 -24.14
CA LEU A 307 -11.21 -6.90 -24.63
C LEU A 307 -10.79 -8.37 -24.42
N ARG A 308 -9.57 -8.64 -23.92
CA ARG A 308 -9.12 -9.97 -23.48
C ARG A 308 -9.41 -10.27 -22.00
N SER A 309 -9.68 -9.26 -21.17
CA SER A 309 -10.19 -9.48 -19.81
C SER A 309 -11.61 -10.07 -19.85
N ARG A 310 -11.73 -11.35 -19.50
CA ARG A 310 -12.99 -12.13 -19.58
C ARG A 310 -14.14 -11.62 -18.67
N GLY A 311 -13.87 -10.69 -17.74
CA GLY A 311 -14.82 -10.27 -16.70
C GLY A 311 -15.91 -9.26 -17.11
N LEU A 312 -15.87 -8.68 -18.32
CA LEU A 312 -16.80 -7.63 -18.76
C LEU A 312 -17.63 -8.01 -20.00
N ARG A 313 -18.01 -9.29 -20.09
CA ARG A 313 -19.16 -9.71 -20.92
C ARG A 313 -20.18 -10.35 -19.98
N GLY A 314 -21.26 -9.62 -19.71
CA GLY A 314 -22.49 -10.26 -19.23
C GLY A 314 -22.98 -11.29 -20.25
N ARG A 315 -23.75 -12.26 -19.78
CA ARG A 315 -24.51 -13.16 -20.65
C ARG A 315 -25.63 -12.40 -21.36
#